data_AF-A0AAF0ZV39-F1
#
_entry.id   AF-A0AAF0ZV39-F1
#
_cell.length_a   1.000
_cell.length_b   1.000
_cell.length_c   1.000
_cell.angle_alpha   90.00
_cell.angle_beta   90.00
_cell.angle_gamma   90.00
#
_symmetry.space_group_name_H-M   'P 1'
#
loop_
_entity.id
_entity.type
_entity.pdbx_description
1 polymer ?
#
loop_
_entity_poly.entity_id
_entity_poly.type
_entity_poly.pdbx_seq_one_letter_code
_entity_poly.pdbx_strand_id
1 'polypeptide(L)'
;MLHQNQWVDVHPTCGDLVINIGDLLQLISNDKYISVEHIVLTNKVGQRVSVSCFFGTDSMSSPKIYGHISELLLEDNPPKYHTTIVKDY
;
A
#
# COMPACT_ATOMS: atom_id res chain seq x y z
N MET A 1 -7.27 -5.13 9.59
CA MET A 1 -7.08 -5.09 8.12
C MET A 1 -8.21 -5.85 7.44
N LEU A 2 -8.67 -5.40 6.28
CA LEU A 2 -9.68 -6.11 5.50
C LEU A 2 -8.99 -7.23 4.72
N HIS A 3 -9.42 -8.47 4.93
CA HIS A 3 -8.89 -9.64 4.25
C HIS A 3 -10.05 -10.60 3.97
N GLN A 4 -10.22 -11.01 2.70
CA GLN A 4 -11.31 -11.91 2.29
C GLN A 4 -12.71 -11.43 2.76
N ASN A 5 -12.98 -10.12 2.61
CA ASN A 5 -14.20 -9.45 3.06
C ASN A 5 -14.48 -9.55 4.57
N GLN A 6 -13.43 -9.77 5.38
CA GLN A 6 -13.53 -9.81 6.83
C GLN A 6 -12.48 -8.90 7.47
N TRP A 7 -12.84 -8.25 8.57
CA TRP A 7 -11.89 -7.49 9.37
C TRP A 7 -11.11 -8.43 10.27
N VAL A 8 -9.78 -8.38 10.15
CA VAL A 8 -8.84 -9.19 10.94
C VAL A 8 -7.96 -8.28 11.80
N ASP A 9 -7.79 -8.65 13.06
CA ASP A 9 -6.92 -7.94 14.01
C ASP A 9 -5.45 -8.29 13.79
N VAL A 10 -4.61 -7.24 13.79
CA VAL A 10 -3.16 -7.38 13.71
C VAL A 10 -2.58 -7.13 15.10
N HIS A 11 -2.08 -8.20 15.72
CA HIS A 11 -1.48 -8.13 17.05
C HIS A 11 -0.02 -7.68 16.94
N PRO A 12 0.39 -6.61 17.66
CA PRO A 12 1.77 -6.19 17.67
C PRO A 12 2.63 -7.22 18.43
N THR A 13 3.63 -7.79 17.76
CA THR A 13 4.65 -8.62 18.39
C THR A 13 5.83 -7.74 18.82
N CYS A 14 6.38 -8.00 20.00
CA CYS A 14 7.53 -7.24 20.50
C CYS A 14 8.74 -7.45 19.59
N GLY A 15 9.34 -6.35 19.11
CA GLY A 15 10.50 -6.38 18.22
C GLY A 15 10.15 -6.39 16.72
N ASP A 16 8.88 -6.59 16.36
CA ASP A 16 8.44 -6.66 14.97
C ASP A 16 7.94 -5.32 14.43
N LEU A 17 8.01 -5.18 13.11
CA LEU A 17 7.38 -4.08 12.36
C LEU A 17 6.23 -4.64 11.52
N VAL A 18 5.13 -3.92 11.50
CA VAL A 18 4.05 -4.15 10.54
C VAL A 18 4.40 -3.39 9.25
N ILE A 19 4.47 -4.11 8.13
CA ILE A 19 4.71 -3.54 6.80
C ILE A 19 3.43 -3.70 5.98
N ASN A 20 2.97 -2.62 5.37
CA ASN A 20 1.86 -2.65 4.42
C ASN A 20 2.32 -2.26 3.02
N ILE A 21 1.61 -2.77 2.02
CA ILE A 21 1.72 -2.33 0.63
C ILE A 21 0.92 -1.05 0.49
N GLY A 22 1.46 -0.09 -0.27
CA GLY A 22 0.76 1.13 -0.64
C GLY A 22 0.35 1.11 -2.11
N ASP A 23 -0.55 2.00 -2.48
CA ASP A 23 -1.22 1.97 -3.79
C ASP A 23 -0.26 2.13 -4.97
N LEU A 24 0.77 2.97 -4.84
CA LEU A 24 1.78 3.12 -5.90
C LEU A 24 2.51 1.80 -6.19
N LEU A 25 2.73 0.96 -5.17
CA LEU A 25 3.34 -0.36 -5.36
C LEU A 25 2.34 -1.34 -5.99
N GLN A 26 1.06 -1.27 -5.64
CA GLN A 26 0.00 -2.02 -6.32
C GLN A 26 -0.09 -1.65 -7.81
N LEU A 27 -0.05 -0.35 -8.12
CA LEU A 27 -0.10 0.18 -9.48
C LEU A 27 1.04 -0.37 -10.35
N ILE A 28 2.29 -0.17 -9.91
CA ILE A 28 3.45 -0.60 -10.73
C ILE A 28 3.56 -2.12 -10.82
N SER A 29 2.99 -2.86 -9.87
CA SER A 29 3.01 -4.32 -9.84
C SER A 29 1.81 -4.97 -10.54
N ASN A 30 0.89 -4.17 -11.10
CA ASN A 30 -0.31 -4.63 -11.79
C ASN A 30 -1.12 -5.65 -10.97
N ASP A 31 -1.41 -5.33 -9.70
CA ASP A 31 -2.09 -6.17 -8.69
C ASP A 31 -1.34 -7.41 -8.20
N LYS A 32 -0.06 -7.58 -8.54
CA LYS A 32 0.74 -8.65 -7.91
C LYS A 32 0.86 -8.45 -6.40
N TYR A 33 0.90 -7.20 -5.94
CA TYR A 33 0.81 -6.83 -4.53
C TYR A 33 -0.41 -5.94 -4.29
N ILE A 34 -1.15 -6.24 -3.23
CA ILE A 34 -2.42 -5.56 -2.93
C ILE A 34 -2.24 -4.62 -1.74
N SER A 35 -2.57 -3.35 -1.96
CA SER A 35 -2.80 -2.34 -0.94
C SER A 35 -4.14 -2.60 -0.27
N VAL A 36 -4.09 -3.01 1.00
CA VAL A 36 -5.28 -3.44 1.74
C VAL A 36 -5.83 -2.34 2.62
N GLU A 37 -7.16 -2.28 2.71
CA GLU A 37 -7.83 -1.40 3.67
C GLU A 37 -7.44 -1.78 5.11
N HIS A 38 -7.11 -0.77 5.90
CA HIS A 38 -6.76 -0.93 7.29
C HIS A 38 -7.33 0.23 8.10
N ILE A 39 -7.85 -0.10 9.28
CA ILE A 39 -8.41 0.86 10.23
C ILE A 39 -7.76 0.64 11.59
N VAL A 40 -7.65 1.72 12.36
CA VAL A 40 -7.20 1.66 13.76
C VAL A 40 -8.41 1.93 14.64
N LEU A 41 -8.74 0.96 15.49
CA LEU A 41 -9.80 1.12 16.48
C LEU A 41 -9.29 1.92 17.69
N THR A 42 -10.17 2.73 18.27
CA THR A 42 -9.87 3.44 19.51
C THR A 42 -10.07 2.52 20.72
N ASN A 43 -9.23 2.71 21.73
CA ASN A 43 -9.32 1.94 22.98
C ASN A 43 -10.18 2.70 24.00
N LYS A 44 -10.99 1.98 24.77
CA LYS A 44 -11.70 2.53 25.94
C LYS A 44 -10.79 2.73 27.15
N VAL A 45 -9.67 1.99 27.21
CA VAL A 45 -8.74 1.97 28.34
C VAL A 45 -7.31 2.09 27.81
N GLY A 46 -6.56 3.05 28.36
CA GLY A 46 -5.15 3.26 28.03
C GLY A 46 -4.91 3.93 26.67
N GLN A 47 -3.73 4.52 26.51
CA GLN A 47 -3.30 5.14 25.27
C GLN A 47 -2.63 4.11 24.36
N ARG A 48 -2.87 4.22 23.04
CA ARG A 48 -2.12 3.49 22.01
C ARG A 48 -1.34 4.51 21.19
N VAL A 49 -0.03 4.31 21.07
CA VAL A 49 0.85 5.13 20.23
C VAL A 49 1.47 4.24 19.17
N SER A 50 1.50 4.71 17.92
CA SER A 50 2.21 4.06 16.82
C SER A 50 2.89 5.13 15.97
N VAL A 51 4.06 4.79 15.42
CA VAL A 51 4.81 5.65 14.49
C VAL A 51 4.83 4.94 13.14
N SER A 52 4.44 5.65 12.08
CA SER A 52 4.51 5.15 10.71
C SER A 52 5.67 5.82 9.95
N CYS A 53 6.29 5.04 9.08
CA CYS A 53 7.31 5.51 8.15
C CYS A 53 6.86 5.13 6.74
N PHE A 54 6.74 6.10 5.85
CA PHE A 54 6.27 5.89 4.48
C PHE A 54 7.46 5.95 3.53
N PHE A 55 7.63 4.90 2.73
CA PHE A 55 8.61 4.84 1.66
C PHE A 55 7.91 5.17 0.34
N GLY A 56 8.23 6.32 -0.24
CA GLY A 56 7.68 6.78 -1.50
C GLY A 56 8.59 7.86 -2.12
N THR A 57 8.29 8.26 -3.35
CA THR A 57 8.94 9.47 -3.89
C THR A 57 8.29 10.71 -3.30
N ASP A 58 9.10 11.72 -3.03
CA ASP A 58 8.65 13.03 -2.61
C ASP A 58 7.55 13.54 -3.56
N SER A 59 6.37 13.75 -2.99
CA SER A 59 5.15 14.16 -3.70
C SER A 59 5.26 15.57 -4.30
N MET A 60 6.28 16.35 -3.93
CA MET A 60 6.32 17.77 -4.26
C MET A 60 6.97 18.12 -5.59
N SER A 61 7.82 17.27 -6.20
CA SER A 61 8.60 17.70 -7.38
C SER A 61 9.02 16.64 -8.40
N SER A 62 8.68 15.36 -8.24
CA SER A 62 9.20 14.34 -9.17
C SER A 62 8.39 14.27 -10.47
N PRO A 63 9.00 14.44 -11.65
CA PRO A 63 8.35 14.16 -12.94
C PRO A 63 8.35 12.65 -13.26
N LYS A 64 8.70 11.78 -12.29
CA LYS A 64 8.79 10.35 -12.50
C LYS A 64 7.41 9.78 -12.79
N ILE A 65 7.28 9.20 -13.98
CA ILE A 65 6.09 8.48 -14.40
C ILE A 65 6.08 7.11 -13.73
N TYR A 66 4.99 6.81 -13.04
CA TYR A 66 4.65 5.53 -12.47
C TYR A 66 3.81 4.78 -13.48
N GLY A 67 4.36 3.67 -13.97
CA GLY A 67 3.71 2.74 -14.88
C GLY A 67 4.05 1.31 -14.52
N HIS A 68 3.43 0.38 -15.22
CA HIS A 68 3.60 -1.05 -14.99
C HIS A 68 5.04 -1.50 -15.20
N ILE A 69 5.52 -2.35 -14.30
CA ILE A 69 6.76 -3.10 -14.50
C ILE A 69 6.52 -4.05 -15.67
N SER A 70 7.23 -3.85 -16.78
CA SER A 70 6.95 -4.54 -18.04
C SER A 70 7.13 -6.05 -17.93
N GLU A 71 8.05 -6.50 -17.07
CA GLU A 71 8.32 -7.91 -16.77
C GLU A 71 7.18 -8.60 -15.99
N LEU A 72 6.23 -7.84 -15.43
CA LEU A 72 5.06 -8.37 -14.73
C LEU A 72 3.80 -8.40 -15.61
N LEU A 73 3.89 -7.88 -16.83
CA LEU A 73 2.81 -7.94 -17.81
C LEU A 73 2.89 -9.29 -18.55
N LEU A 74 1.78 -10.02 -18.56
CA LEU A 74 1.60 -11.27 -19.30
C LEU A 74 0.48 -11.07 -20.33
N GLU A 75 0.41 -11.90 -21.37
CA GLU A 75 -0.64 -11.79 -22.40
C GLU A 75 -2.06 -11.87 -21.81
N ASP A 76 -2.23 -12.61 -20.72
CA ASP A 76 -3.49 -12.78 -19.98
C ASP A 76 -3.69 -11.77 -18.83
N ASN A 77 -2.70 -10.91 -18.55
CA ASN A 77 -2.77 -9.88 -17.52
C ASN A 77 -2.40 -8.50 -18.09
N PRO A 78 -3.32 -7.86 -18.84
CA PRO A 78 -3.07 -6.53 -19.39
C PRO A 78 -2.95 -5.47 -18.27
N PRO A 79 -2.36 -4.31 -18.58
CA PRO A 79 -2.34 -3.15 -17.70
C PRO A 79 -3.72 -2.79 -17.13
N LYS A 80 -3.87 -2.82 -15.80
CA LYS A 80 -5.13 -2.47 -15.11
C LYS A 80 -5.25 -0.99 -14.76
N TYR A 81 -4.11 -0.30 -14.68
CA TYR A 81 -3.99 1.09 -14.25
C TYR A 81 -3.46 1.97 -15.38
N HIS A 82 -3.79 3.26 -15.36
CA HIS A 82 -3.14 4.24 -16.21
C HIS A 82 -1.78 4.63 -15.62
N THR A 83 -0.87 5.12 -16.46
CA THR A 83 0.38 5.72 -15.98
C THR A 83 0.11 7.08 -15.35
N THR A 84 0.73 7.38 -14.22
CA THR A 84 0.52 8.65 -13.50
C THR A 84 1.84 9.21 -12.95
N ILE A 85 1.83 10.41 -12.39
CA ILE A 85 2.89 10.93 -11.51
C ILE A 85 2.36 10.98 -10.08
N VAL A 86 3.23 10.94 -9.06
CA VAL A 86 2.76 10.93 -7.65
C VAL A 86 1.90 12.12 -7.28
N LYS A 87 2.07 13.26 -7.94
CA LYS A 87 1.25 14.46 -7.72
C LYS A 87 -0.20 14.30 -8.21
N ASP A 88 -0.41 13.48 -9.24
CA ASP A 88 -1.70 13.31 -9.91
C ASP A 88 -2.41 12.00 -9.51
N TYR A 89 -1.79 11.24 -8.59
CA TYR A 89 -2.41 10.12 -7.89
C TYR A 89 -3.35 10.63 -6.80
#